data_AF-A0A0F2N5E7-F1
#
_entry.id   AF-A0A0F2N5E7-F1
#
_cell.length_a   1.000
_cell.length_b   1.000
_cell.length_c   1.000
_cell.angle_alpha   90.00
_cell.angle_beta   90.00
_cell.angle_gamma   90.00
#
_symmetry.space_group_name_H-M   'P 1'
#
loop_
_entity.id
_entity.type
_entity.pdbx_description
1 polymer ?
#
loop_
_entity_poly.entity_id
_entity_poly.type
_entity_poly.pdbx_seq_one_letter_code
_entity_poly.pdbx_strand_id
1 'polypeptide(L)'
;MLQEINRMYHDLDTLYQSMMRDMADAPVDSIKKATEIMNSLFKNAGDMDRLITESLISMPHLADSTKDLLRKRDDLLRLLHQTNRTLVNKAANIKSLLRHEIANMAKNQNALKGYKPVEMERKSIVRNSF
;
A
#
# COMPACT_ATOMS: atom_id res chain seq x y z
N MET A 1 -3.46 29.50 2.34
CA MET A 1 -3.62 28.83 1.04
C MET A 1 -2.33 28.19 0.51
N LEU A 2 -1.37 28.90 -0.13
CA LEU A 2 -0.21 28.23 -0.76
C LEU A 2 0.77 27.57 0.24
N GLN A 3 0.94 28.15 1.44
CA GLN A 3 1.66 27.50 2.54
C GLN A 3 0.90 26.30 3.12
N GLU A 4 -0.43 26.39 3.13
CA GLU A 4 -1.32 25.40 3.74
C GLU A 4 -1.39 24.13 2.89
N ILE A 5 -1.45 24.28 1.56
CA ILE A 5 -1.36 23.12 0.66
C ILE A 5 0.00 22.44 0.72
N ASN A 6 1.09 23.20 0.85
CA ASN A 6 2.43 22.64 1.05
C ASN A 6 2.51 21.84 2.35
N ARG A 7 1.83 22.30 3.40
CA ARG A 7 1.70 21.53 4.65
C ARG A 7 0.91 20.24 4.44
N MET A 8 -0.23 20.30 3.74
CA MET A 8 -1.02 19.09 3.44
C MET A 8 -0.23 18.04 2.64
N TYR A 9 0.57 18.46 1.66
CA TYR A 9 1.43 17.54 0.92
C TYR A 9 2.54 16.94 1.78
N HIS A 10 3.09 17.72 2.70
CA HIS A 10 4.06 17.20 3.66
C HIS A 10 3.44 16.19 4.64
N ASP A 11 2.21 16.46 5.11
CA ASP A 11 1.47 15.56 5.99
C ASP A 11 1.11 14.24 5.25
N LEU A 12 0.74 14.32 3.97
CA LEU A 12 0.55 13.15 3.10
C LEU A 12 1.83 12.32 2.96
N ASP A 13 2.98 12.96 2.74
CA ASP A 13 4.26 12.25 2.59
C ASP A 13 4.66 11.56 3.89
N THR A 14 4.49 12.25 5.01
CA THR A 14 4.74 11.69 6.35
C THR A 14 3.89 10.45 6.60
N LEU A 15 2.60 10.49 6.21
CA LEU A 15 1.70 9.35 6.35
C LEU A 15 2.10 8.20 5.43
N TYR A 16 2.52 8.48 4.19
CA TYR A 16 3.06 7.47 3.28
C TYR A 16 4.33 6.81 3.84
N GLN A 17 5.25 7.59 4.40
CA GLN A 17 6.48 7.06 5.01
C GLN A 17 6.18 6.19 6.24
N SER A 18 5.24 6.59 7.09
CA SER A 18 4.80 5.79 8.23
C SER A 18 4.20 4.45 7.75
N MET A 19 3.30 4.50 6.76
CA MET A 19 2.77 3.26 6.17
C MET A 19 3.88 2.41 5.56
N MET A 20 4.84 2.99 4.84
CA MET A 20 5.98 2.25 4.29
C MET A 20 6.78 1.53 5.37
N ARG A 21 6.95 2.12 6.55
CA ARG A 21 7.69 1.51 7.67
C ARG A 21 6.92 0.32 8.23
N ASP A 22 5.64 0.53 8.52
CA ASP A 22 4.87 -0.39 9.38
C ASP A 22 3.98 -1.36 8.58
N MET A 23 3.93 -1.28 7.24
CA MET A 23 2.99 -2.02 6.39
C MET A 23 2.91 -3.54 6.62
N ALA A 24 4.01 -4.19 7.03
CA ALA A 24 4.03 -5.63 7.25
C ALA A 24 3.36 -6.03 8.58
N ASP A 25 3.45 -5.15 9.58
CA ASP A 25 3.05 -5.43 10.97
C ASP A 25 1.82 -4.61 11.40
N ALA A 26 1.39 -3.67 10.56
CA ALA A 26 0.28 -2.78 10.86
C ALA A 26 -1.07 -3.54 10.86
N PRO A 27 -1.92 -3.33 11.88
CA PRO A 27 -3.28 -3.84 11.88
C PRO A 27 -4.07 -3.31 10.67
N VAL A 28 -4.96 -4.15 10.11
CA VAL A 28 -5.80 -3.80 8.95
C VAL A 28 -6.60 -2.52 9.20
N ASP A 29 -7.10 -2.32 10.43
CA ASP A 29 -7.87 -1.13 10.78
C ASP A 29 -7.03 0.15 10.79
N SER A 30 -5.75 0.06 11.17
CA SER A 30 -4.81 1.18 11.06
C SER A 30 -4.55 1.55 9.60
N ILE A 31 -4.43 0.55 8.71
CA ILE A 31 -4.26 0.76 7.27
C ILE A 31 -5.51 1.42 6.66
N LYS A 32 -6.70 0.95 7.04
CA LYS A 32 -7.97 1.57 6.59
C LYS A 32 -8.08 3.01 7.03
N LYS A 33 -7.83 3.30 8.31
CA LYS A 33 -7.86 4.66 8.85
C LYS A 33 -6.86 5.57 8.16
N ALA A 34 -5.63 5.10 7.92
CA ALA A 34 -4.64 5.86 7.18
C ALA A 34 -5.12 6.16 5.74
N THR A 35 -5.75 5.19 5.08
CA THR A 35 -6.32 5.35 3.73
C THR A 35 -7.44 6.40 3.71
N GLU A 36 -8.33 6.41 4.70
CA GLU A 36 -9.40 7.40 4.84
C GLU A 36 -8.83 8.82 5.02
N ILE A 37 -7.82 8.97 5.89
CA ILE A 37 -7.13 10.23 6.11
C ILE A 37 -6.47 10.71 4.81
N MET A 38 -5.76 9.82 4.10
CA MET A 38 -5.15 10.15 2.80
C MET A 38 -6.19 10.64 1.79
N ASN A 39 -7.30 9.93 1.63
CA ASN A 39 -8.35 10.31 0.68
C ASN A 39 -8.93 11.69 1.00
N SER A 40 -9.16 11.99 2.28
CA SER A 40 -9.62 13.32 2.70
C SER A 40 -8.58 14.39 2.40
N LEU A 41 -7.31 14.15 2.69
CA LEU A 41 -6.23 15.11 2.42
C LEU A 41 -6.05 15.34 0.91
N PHE A 42 -6.13 14.30 0.08
CA PHE A 42 -6.07 14.44 -1.37
C PHE A 42 -7.22 15.27 -1.93
N LYS A 43 -8.44 15.03 -1.45
CA LYS A 43 -9.60 15.82 -1.87
C LYS A 43 -9.40 17.30 -1.52
N ASN A 44 -9.05 17.59 -0.27
CA ASN A 44 -8.83 18.95 0.20
C ASN A 44 -7.68 19.65 -0.54
N ALA A 45 -6.58 18.93 -0.81
CA ALA A 45 -5.46 19.45 -1.59
C ALA A 45 -5.88 19.75 -3.04
N GLY A 46 -6.69 18.89 -3.67
CA GLY A 46 -7.22 19.11 -5.01
C GLY A 46 -8.13 20.35 -5.10
N ASP A 47 -8.99 20.55 -4.10
CA ASP A 47 -9.84 21.73 -4.01
C ASP A 47 -8.99 23.02 -3.85
N MET A 48 -7.95 22.98 -3.01
CA MET A 48 -7.03 24.12 -2.84
C MET A 48 -6.18 24.38 -4.09
N ASP A 49 -5.75 23.34 -4.81
CA ASP A 49 -5.01 23.47 -6.06
C ASP A 49 -5.82 24.21 -7.12
N ARG A 50 -7.10 23.88 -7.20
CA ARG A 50 -8.01 24.57 -8.11
C ARG A 50 -8.11 26.06 -7.77
N LEU A 51 -8.31 26.39 -6.49
CA LEU A 51 -8.37 27.78 -6.02
C LEU A 51 -7.06 28.54 -6.25
N ILE A 52 -5.91 27.89 -6.04
CA ILE A 52 -4.59 28.47 -6.32
C ILE A 52 -4.45 28.73 -7.82
N THR A 53 -4.84 27.78 -8.67
CA THR A 53 -4.75 27.92 -10.13
C THR A 53 -5.61 29.09 -10.62
N GLU A 54 -6.86 29.18 -10.14
CA GLU A 54 -7.76 30.31 -10.44
C GLU A 54 -7.15 31.64 -9.99
N SER A 55 -6.55 31.68 -8.79
CA SER A 55 -5.90 32.88 -8.25
C SER A 55 -4.67 33.30 -9.08
N LEU A 56 -3.83 32.35 -9.49
CA LEU A 56 -2.61 32.62 -10.25
C LEU A 56 -2.90 33.17 -11.65
N ILE A 57 -3.97 32.72 -12.31
CA ILE A 57 -4.38 33.23 -13.63
C ILE A 57 -4.68 34.73 -13.59
N SER A 58 -5.21 35.22 -12.46
CA SER A 58 -5.57 36.63 -12.28
C SER A 58 -4.41 37.55 -11.86
N MET A 59 -3.20 37.00 -11.65
CA MET A 59 -2.04 37.77 -11.18
C MET A 59 -0.97 37.94 -12.28
N PRO A 60 -0.83 39.14 -12.87
CA PRO A 60 0.17 39.39 -13.92
C PRO A 60 1.62 39.39 -13.40
N HIS A 61 1.81 39.66 -12.10
CA HIS A 61 3.13 39.66 -11.46
C HIS A 61 3.10 38.90 -10.13
N LEU A 62 3.91 37.84 -10.07
CA LEU A 62 4.10 37.02 -8.88
C LEU A 62 5.26 37.55 -8.03
N ALA A 63 4.99 37.79 -6.75
CA ALA A 63 6.02 38.05 -5.76
C ALA A 63 6.98 36.86 -5.65
N ASP A 64 8.26 37.12 -5.37
CA ASP A 64 9.28 36.06 -5.29
C ASP A 64 8.99 35.06 -4.17
N SER A 65 8.42 35.51 -3.05
CA SER A 65 7.95 34.63 -1.97
C SER A 65 6.88 33.63 -2.45
N THR A 66 6.00 34.03 -3.36
CA THR A 66 5.00 33.13 -3.96
C THR A 66 5.66 32.12 -4.91
N LYS A 67 6.66 32.55 -5.69
CA LYS A 67 7.42 31.65 -6.58
C LYS A 67 8.17 30.58 -5.78
N ASP A 68 8.78 30.95 -4.65
CA ASP A 68 9.48 30.00 -3.79
C ASP A 68 8.52 28.99 -3.15
N LEU A 69 7.34 29.43 -2.74
CA LEU A 69 6.29 28.52 -2.26
C LEU A 69 5.78 27.57 -3.34
N LEU A 70 5.69 28.02 -4.59
CA LEU A 70 5.33 27.17 -5.73
C LEU A 70 6.43 26.15 -6.07
N ARG A 71 7.71 26.54 -5.99
CA ARG A 71 8.83 25.59 -6.15
C ARG A 71 8.81 24.52 -5.06
N LYS A 72 8.64 24.94 -3.80
CA LYS A 72 8.50 24.00 -2.67
C LYS A 72 7.32 23.04 -2.88
N ARG A 73 6.22 23.52 -3.46
CA ARG A 73 5.06 22.68 -3.82
C ARG A 73 5.45 21.62 -4.85
N ASP A 74 6.15 22.01 -5.92
CA ASP A 74 6.61 21.09 -6.96
C ASP A 74 7.54 20.01 -6.39
N ASP A 75 8.49 20.40 -5.53
CA ASP A 75 9.40 19.45 -4.86
C ASP A 75 8.63 18.44 -4.00
N LEU A 76 7.64 18.91 -3.23
CA LEU A 76 6.79 18.04 -2.41
C LEU A 76 5.94 17.08 -3.25
N LEU A 77 5.39 17.54 -4.38
CA LEU A 77 4.63 16.68 -5.28
C LEU A 77 5.49 15.59 -5.92
N ARG A 78 6.72 15.94 -6.33
CA ARG A 78 7.69 14.96 -6.85
C ARG A 78 8.05 13.92 -5.79
N LEU A 79 8.32 14.36 -4.57
CA LEU A 79 8.62 13.48 -3.44
C LEU A 79 7.44 12.55 -3.16
N LEU A 80 6.23 13.09 -3.02
CA LEU A 80 5.00 12.31 -2.82
C LEU A 80 4.80 11.23 -3.88
N HIS A 81 5.00 11.59 -5.15
CA HIS A 81 4.86 10.64 -6.25
C HIS A 81 5.90 9.50 -6.15
N GLN A 82 7.14 9.82 -5.77
CA GLN A 82 8.19 8.83 -5.55
C GLN A 82 7.90 7.92 -4.35
N THR A 83 7.48 8.49 -3.22
CA THR A 83 7.11 7.74 -2.01
C THR A 83 5.94 6.79 -2.31
N ASN A 84 4.89 7.28 -2.97
CA ASN A 84 3.73 6.47 -3.36
C ASN A 84 4.14 5.31 -4.29
N ARG A 85 4.95 5.57 -5.32
CA ARG A 85 5.46 4.51 -6.21
C ARG A 85 6.21 3.43 -5.44
N THR A 86 7.00 3.82 -4.45
CA THR A 86 7.75 2.89 -3.60
C THR A 86 6.81 2.05 -2.74
N LEU A 87 5.81 2.68 -2.12
CA LEU A 87 4.79 2.02 -1.32
C LEU A 87 4.01 0.97 -2.13
N VAL A 88 3.57 1.34 -3.35
CA VAL A 88 2.85 0.43 -4.26
C VAL A 88 3.70 -0.78 -4.62
N ASN A 89 4.99 -0.57 -4.93
CA ASN A 89 5.91 -1.67 -5.22
C ASN A 89 6.08 -2.60 -4.00
N LYS A 90 6.20 -2.04 -2.79
CA LYS A 90 6.30 -2.82 -1.54
C LYS A 90 5.04 -3.65 -1.32
N ALA A 91 3.85 -3.05 -1.49
CA ALA A 91 2.58 -3.74 -1.37
C ALA A 91 2.43 -4.88 -2.40
N ALA A 92 2.86 -4.66 -3.65
CA ALA A 92 2.86 -5.67 -4.69
C ALA A 92 3.78 -6.87 -4.34
N ASN A 93 4.95 -6.59 -3.78
CA ASN A 93 5.89 -7.62 -3.32
C ASN A 93 5.29 -8.45 -2.17
N ILE A 94 4.72 -7.80 -1.15
CA ILE A 94 4.06 -8.48 -0.03
C ILE A 94 2.92 -9.38 -0.55
N LYS A 95 2.08 -8.86 -1.45
CA LYS A 95 1.00 -9.63 -2.08
C LYS A 95 1.51 -10.86 -2.84
N SER A 96 2.63 -10.73 -3.54
CA SER A 96 3.26 -11.85 -4.26
C SER A 96 3.76 -12.93 -3.30
N LEU A 97 4.46 -12.54 -2.23
CA LEU A 97 4.95 -13.44 -1.19
C LEU A 97 3.80 -14.21 -0.52
N LEU A 98 2.75 -13.50 -0.10
CA LEU A 98 1.57 -14.14 0.51
C LEU A 98 0.91 -15.16 -0.43
N ARG A 99 0.80 -14.85 -1.72
CA ARG A 99 0.25 -15.80 -2.70
C ARG A 99 1.11 -17.04 -2.84
N HIS A 100 2.43 -16.88 -2.86
CA HIS A 100 3.36 -17.99 -2.95
C HIS A 100 3.30 -18.87 -1.70
N GLU A 101 3.23 -18.28 -0.50
CA GLU A 101 3.08 -19.01 0.76
C GLU A 101 1.76 -19.78 0.82
N ILE A 102 0.64 -19.16 0.45
CA ILE A 102 -0.67 -19.83 0.37
C ILE A 102 -0.62 -21.03 -0.59
N ALA A 103 -0.02 -20.85 -1.77
CA ALA A 103 0.12 -21.92 -2.75
C ALA A 103 0.98 -23.08 -2.23
N ASN A 104 2.07 -22.78 -1.52
CA ASN A 104 2.92 -23.81 -0.90
C ASN A 104 2.20 -24.54 0.24
N MET A 105 1.46 -23.81 1.08
CA MET A 105 0.64 -24.42 2.13
C MET A 105 -0.43 -25.36 1.55
N ALA A 106 -1.11 -24.94 0.47
CA ALA A 106 -2.10 -25.79 -0.21
C ALA A 106 -1.47 -27.06 -0.79
N LYS A 107 -0.29 -26.96 -1.42
CA LYS A 107 0.47 -28.13 -1.90
C LYS A 107 0.87 -29.07 -0.76
N ASN A 108 1.39 -28.53 0.33
CA ASN A 108 1.78 -29.31 1.51
C ASN A 108 0.58 -30.00 2.17
N GLN A 109 -0.56 -29.31 2.25
CA GLN A 109 -1.80 -29.90 2.75
C GLN A 109 -2.30 -31.04 1.85
N ASN A 110 -2.19 -30.90 0.53
CA ASN A 110 -2.53 -31.95 -0.42
C ASN A 110 -1.58 -33.14 -0.34
N ALA A 111 -0.28 -32.90 -0.12
CA ALA A 111 0.70 -33.96 0.11
C ALA A 111 0.37 -34.75 1.38
N LEU A 112 0.08 -34.07 2.50
CA LEU A 112 -0.33 -34.71 3.75
C LEU A 112 -1.65 -35.49 3.64
N LYS A 113 -2.62 -35.01 2.86
CA LYS A 113 -3.88 -35.74 2.59
C LYS A 113 -3.69 -36.94 1.64
N GLY A 114 -2.69 -36.89 0.76
CA GLY A 114 -2.35 -37.97 -0.16
C GLY A 114 -1.54 -39.11 0.49
N TYR A 115 -0.97 -38.89 1.68
CA TYR A 115 -0.38 -39.94 2.48
C TYR A 115 -1.49 -40.87 3.02
N LYS A 116 -1.73 -42.00 2.34
CA LYS A 116 -2.35 -43.17 2.99
C LYS A 116 -1.35 -43.71 4.03
N PRO A 117 -1.71 -43.84 5.32
CA PRO A 117 -0.85 -44.52 6.29
C PRO A 117 -0.62 -45.97 5.84
N VAL A 118 0.63 -46.44 5.98
CA VAL A 118 1.15 -47.73 5.48
C VAL A 118 0.63 -48.95 6.27
N GLU A 119 -0.56 -48.87 6.87
CA GLU A 119 -1.10 -49.93 7.71
C GLU A 119 -2.52 -50.35 7.31
N MET A 120 -2.74 -50.76 6.06
CA MET A 120 -3.92 -51.57 5.71
C MET A 120 -3.67 -52.51 4.53
N GLU A 121 -2.66 -53.37 4.59
CA GLU A 121 -2.74 -54.67 3.91
C GLU A 121 -2.05 -55.77 4.74
N ARG A 122 -2.85 -56.46 5.55
CA ARG A 122 -2.67 -57.91 5.70
C ARG A 122 -4.00 -58.57 5.37
N LYS A 123 -4.23 -58.79 4.07
CA LYS A 123 -5.18 -59.82 3.64
C LYS A 123 -4.59 -61.17 4.06
N SER A 124 -5.04 -61.71 5.18
CA SER A 124 -4.81 -63.11 5.52
C SER A 124 -5.58 -63.98 4.52
N ILE A 125 -4.87 -64.51 3.52
CA ILE A 125 -5.40 -65.60 2.69
C ILE A 125 -5.32 -66.86 3.57
N VAL A 126 -6.38 -67.13 4.34
CA VAL A 126 -6.58 -68.45 4.91
C VAL A 126 -7.17 -69.31 3.79
N ARG A 127 -6.29 -70.07 3.11
CA ARG A 127 -6.68 -71.19 2.23
C ARG A 127 -7.18 -72.33 3.13
N ASN A 128 -8.49 -72.48 3.26
CA ASN A 128 -9.04 -73.78 3.68
C ASN A 128 -8.96 -74.72 2.47
N SER A 129 -8.12 -75.74 2.59
CA SER A 129 -8.07 -76.89 1.69
C SER A 129 -8.47 -78.10 2.54
N PHE A 130 -9.58 -78.73 2.16
CA PHE A 130 -10.14 -80.05 2.54
C PHE A 130 -10.09 -80.49 4.01
#